data_AF-A0A8D7ZTY6-F1
#
_entry.id   AF-A0A8D7ZTY6-F1
#
_cell.length_a   1.000
_cell.length_b   1.000
_cell.length_c   1.000
_cell.angle_alpha   90.00
_cell.angle_beta   90.00
_cell.angle_gamma   90.00
#
_symmetry.space_group_name_H-M   'P 1'
#
loop_
_entity.id
_entity.type
_entity.pdbx_description
1 polymer ?
#
loop_
_entity_poly.entity_id
_entity_poly.type
_entity_poly.pdbx_seq_one_letter_code
_entity_poly.pdbx_strand_id
1 'polypeptide(L)'
;MPLFDSVLQEKPAIVLEMGHALTKLGYAGEPHPRSIIPSEVLDHKAKSANRTTPNRKLFDYANESELYDQLVEFLKMIFFKYVLVSPKERKIVIVESVLCPTQIRENLAKALFCHFDVS
;
A
#
# COMPACT_ATOMS: atom_id res chain seq x y z
N MET A 1 32.62 -5.68 -19.40
CA MET A 1 31.50 -6.33 -18.67
C MET A 1 30.38 -5.31 -18.52
N PRO A 2 29.34 -5.30 -19.37
CA PRO A 2 28.27 -4.30 -19.30
C PRO A 2 27.00 -4.79 -18.56
N LEU A 3 26.94 -6.05 -18.12
CA LEU A 3 25.75 -6.64 -17.48
C LEU A 3 25.57 -6.24 -16.00
N PHE A 4 26.62 -5.79 -15.32
CA PHE A 4 26.53 -5.40 -13.91
C PHE A 4 26.04 -3.97 -13.70
N ASP A 5 26.28 -3.07 -14.67
CA ASP A 5 25.85 -1.67 -14.57
C ASP A 5 24.34 -1.50 -14.74
N SER A 6 23.68 -2.36 -15.50
CA SER A 6 22.21 -2.33 -15.65
C SER A 6 21.47 -2.75 -14.37
N VAL A 7 22.03 -3.69 -13.60
CA VAL A 7 21.46 -4.12 -12.31
C VAL A 7 21.61 -3.02 -11.25
N LEU A 8 22.69 -2.24 -11.30
CA LEU A 8 22.93 -1.11 -10.40
C LEU A 8 22.06 0.13 -10.71
N GLN A 9 21.46 0.20 -11.90
CA GLN A 9 20.62 1.32 -12.33
C GLN A 9 19.13 1.14 -11.98
N GLU A 10 18.68 -0.06 -11.62
CA GLU A 10 17.29 -0.26 -11.25
C GLU A 10 17.00 0.30 -9.85
N LYS A 11 16.07 1.24 -9.80
CA LYS A 11 15.47 1.75 -8.56
C LYS A 11 14.96 0.56 -7.74
N PRO A 12 15.38 0.38 -6.46
CA PRO A 12 14.91 -0.74 -5.66
C PRO A 12 13.39 -0.71 -5.52
N ALA A 13 12.78 -1.89 -5.58
CA ALA A 13 11.34 -2.05 -5.51
C ALA A 13 10.81 -1.67 -4.12
N ILE A 14 9.61 -1.12 -4.06
CA ILE A 14 8.88 -0.91 -2.81
C ILE A 14 8.31 -2.26 -2.39
N VAL A 15 8.59 -2.71 -1.17
CA VAL A 15 8.02 -3.94 -0.61
C VAL A 15 6.94 -3.55 0.39
N LEU A 16 5.73 -4.06 0.20
CA LEU A 16 4.56 -3.83 1.05
C LEU A 16 4.03 -5.17 1.58
N GLU A 17 4.15 -5.40 2.88
CA GLU A 17 3.53 -6.54 3.55
C GLU A 17 2.23 -6.08 4.21
N MET A 18 1.09 -6.47 3.66
CA MET A 18 -0.23 -6.05 4.13
C MET A 18 -0.80 -7.07 5.11
N GLY A 19 -0.74 -6.76 6.40
CA GLY A 19 -1.41 -7.53 7.46
C GLY A 19 -2.71 -6.90 7.92
N HIS A 20 -3.55 -7.65 8.63
CA HIS A 20 -4.84 -7.15 9.11
C HIS A 20 -4.70 -6.05 10.18
N ALA A 21 -3.70 -6.16 11.06
CA ALA A 21 -3.45 -5.19 12.12
C ALA A 21 -2.37 -4.17 11.75
N LEU A 22 -1.29 -4.64 11.11
CA LEU A 22 -0.11 -3.86 10.78
C LEU A 22 0.27 -4.08 9.31
N THR A 23 0.78 -3.03 8.69
CA THR A 23 1.40 -3.06 7.38
C THR A 23 2.86 -2.67 7.54
N LYS A 24 3.76 -3.47 6.96
CA LYS A 24 5.20 -3.19 6.94
C LYS A 24 5.57 -2.71 5.54
N LEU A 25 6.45 -1.71 5.47
CA LEU A 25 6.93 -1.21 4.19
C LEU A 25 8.42 -0.86 4.23
N GLY A 26 9.08 -1.03 3.09
CA GLY A 26 10.49 -0.72 2.90
C GLY A 26 10.91 -0.89 1.46
N TYR A 27 12.22 -0.91 1.21
CA TYR A 27 12.76 -1.20 -0.12
C TYR A 27 13.40 -2.58 -0.17
N ALA A 28 13.33 -3.20 -1.35
CA ALA A 28 14.02 -4.45 -1.62
C ALA A 28 15.53 -4.28 -1.39
N GLY A 29 16.13 -5.24 -0.66
CA GLY A 29 17.55 -5.22 -0.30
C GLY A 29 17.87 -4.54 1.05
N GLU A 30 16.89 -3.89 1.70
CA GLU A 30 17.10 -3.37 3.05
C GLU A 30 17.00 -4.48 4.11
N PRO A 31 17.81 -4.44 5.18
CA PRO A 31 17.83 -5.47 6.22
C PRO A 31 16.61 -5.42 7.15
N HIS A 32 15.84 -4.33 7.13
CA HIS A 32 14.66 -4.12 7.96
C HIS A 32 13.64 -3.23 7.23
N PRO A 33 12.34 -3.31 7.56
CA PRO A 33 11.35 -2.37 7.03
C PRO A 33 11.70 -0.94 7.47
N ARG A 34 11.38 0.05 6.64
CA ARG A 34 11.50 1.47 7.00
C ARG A 34 10.39 1.93 7.92
N SER A 35 9.21 1.33 7.81
CA SER A 35 8.06 1.70 8.63
C SER A 35 7.16 0.51 8.86
N ILE A 36 6.59 0.46 10.06
CA ILE A 36 5.54 -0.47 10.44
C ILE A 36 4.39 0.38 10.96
N ILE A 37 3.26 0.32 10.25
CA ILE A 37 2.13 1.23 10.46
C ILE A 37 0.86 0.42 10.74
N PRO A 38 -0.10 0.97 11.49
CA PRO A 38 -1.43 0.36 11.59
C PRO A 38 -2.06 0.21 10.20
N SER A 39 -2.68 -0.93 9.94
CA SER A 39 -3.50 -1.16 8.75
C SER A 39 -4.85 -0.47 8.90
N GLU A 40 -4.80 0.86 8.92
CA GLU A 40 -5.92 1.74 9.19
C GLU A 40 -5.94 2.90 8.19
N VAL A 41 -7.15 3.37 7.91
CA VAL A 41 -7.41 4.55 7.09
C VAL A 41 -8.25 5.55 7.86
N LEU A 42 -8.18 6.79 7.43
CA LEU A 42 -8.99 7.85 7.99
C LEU A 42 -10.47 7.60 7.63
N ASP A 43 -11.31 7.49 8.64
CA ASP A 43 -12.76 7.56 8.50
C ASP A 43 -13.17 9.03 8.35
N HIS A 44 -13.39 9.44 7.10
CA HIS A 44 -13.87 10.78 6.76
C HIS A 44 -15.20 11.14 7.44
N LYS A 45 -16.08 10.17 7.71
CA LYS A 45 -17.36 10.41 8.41
C LYS A 45 -17.13 10.67 9.89
N ALA A 46 -16.26 9.90 10.53
CA ALA A 46 -15.87 10.15 11.92
C ALA A 46 -15.12 11.48 12.07
N LYS A 47 -14.28 11.83 11.09
CA LYS A 47 -13.57 13.11 11.06
C LYS A 47 -14.51 14.30 10.92
N SER A 48 -15.49 14.25 10.00
CA SER A 48 -16.47 15.32 9.86
C SER A 48 -17.38 15.46 11.08
N ALA A 49 -17.58 14.38 11.83
CA ALA A 49 -18.26 14.37 13.12
C ALA A 49 -17.39 14.81 14.32
N ASN A 50 -16.18 15.34 14.09
CA ASN A 50 -15.24 15.79 15.12
C ASN A 50 -14.90 14.74 16.19
N ARG A 51 -14.91 13.44 15.83
CA ARG A 51 -14.44 12.39 16.75
C ARG A 51 -12.93 12.47 16.93
N THR A 52 -12.49 12.24 18.17
CA THR A 52 -11.07 12.31 18.57
C THR A 52 -10.19 11.24 17.91
N THR A 53 -10.76 10.09 17.55
CA THR A 53 -10.06 9.01 16.84
C THR A 53 -10.79 8.64 15.55
N PRO A 54 -10.57 9.36 14.45
CA PRO A 54 -11.29 9.13 13.20
C PRO A 54 -10.63 8.04 12.35
N ASN A 55 -10.06 6.99 12.92
CA ASN A 55 -9.43 5.91 12.15
C ASN A 55 -10.31 4.66 12.16
N ARG A 56 -10.32 3.93 11.05
CA ARG A 56 -10.95 2.62 10.93
C ARG A 56 -9.99 1.60 10.34
N LYS A 57 -10.23 0.31 10.62
CA LYS A 57 -9.42 -0.78 10.05
C LYS A 57 -9.58 -0.82 8.53
N LEU A 58 -8.48 -1.12 7.83
CA LEU A 58 -8.43 -1.14 6.37
C LEU A 58 -9.38 -2.20 5.78
N PHE A 59 -9.51 -3.35 6.44
CA PHE A 59 -10.34 -4.47 5.97
C PHE A 59 -11.72 -4.54 6.64
N ASP A 60 -12.15 -3.45 7.28
CA ASP A 60 -13.50 -3.30 7.80
C ASP A 60 -14.34 -2.50 6.79
N TYR A 61 -15.02 -3.23 5.92
CA TYR A 61 -15.82 -2.70 4.81
C TYR A 61 -17.17 -3.42 4.71
N ALA A 62 -18.21 -2.68 4.36
CA ALA A 62 -19.55 -3.25 4.15
C ALA A 62 -19.76 -3.75 2.71
N ASN A 63 -19.06 -3.16 1.75
CA ASN A 63 -19.19 -3.48 0.33
C ASN A 63 -17.86 -3.31 -0.43
N GLU A 64 -17.83 -3.79 -1.67
CA GLU A 64 -16.63 -3.77 -2.51
C GLU A 64 -16.17 -2.34 -2.89
N SER A 65 -17.10 -1.42 -3.14
CA SER A 65 -16.75 -0.03 -3.47
C SER A 65 -16.01 0.64 -2.31
N GLU A 66 -16.48 0.39 -1.08
CA GLU A 66 -15.84 0.91 0.12
C GLU A 66 -14.44 0.34 0.33
N LEU A 67 -14.25 -0.97 0.09
CA LEU A 67 -12.94 -1.60 0.11
C LEU A 67 -11.99 -0.93 -0.90
N TYR A 68 -12.45 -0.68 -2.12
CA TYR A 68 -11.65 -0.02 -3.15
C TYR A 68 -11.21 1.38 -2.72
N ASP A 69 -12.15 2.20 -2.22
CA ASP A 69 -11.86 3.55 -1.76
C ASP A 69 -10.86 3.56 -0.58
N GLN A 70 -11.03 2.63 0.37
CA GLN A 70 -10.11 2.45 1.49
C GLN A 70 -8.71 2.05 1.02
N LEU A 71 -8.58 1.10 0.08
CA LEU A 71 -7.29 0.68 -0.47
C LEU A 71 -6.59 1.84 -1.18
N VAL A 72 -7.32 2.63 -1.96
CA VAL A 72 -6.79 3.82 -2.65
C VAL A 72 -6.27 4.84 -1.64
N GLU A 73 -7.03 5.14 -0.59
CA GLU A 73 -6.61 6.10 0.44
C GLU A 73 -5.40 5.59 1.22
N PHE A 74 -5.38 4.30 1.55
CA PHE A 74 -4.25 3.66 2.22
C PHE A 74 -2.97 3.71 1.38
N LEU A 75 -3.07 3.40 0.09
CA LEU A 75 -1.95 3.48 -0.85
C LEU A 75 -1.48 4.93 -1.05
N LYS A 76 -2.39 5.91 -1.12
CA LYS A 76 -2.03 7.34 -1.13
C LYS A 76 -1.20 7.69 0.10
N MET A 77 -1.64 7.25 1.28
CA MET A 77 -0.88 7.45 2.52
C MET A 77 0.51 6.79 2.43
N ILE A 78 0.61 5.55 1.95
CA ILE A 78 1.91 4.87 1.77
C ILE A 78 2.83 5.68 0.85
N PHE A 79 2.40 6.01 -0.36
CA PHE A 79 3.26 6.66 -1.35
C PHE A 79 3.63 8.09 -0.98
N PHE A 80 2.68 8.89 -0.49
CA PHE A 80 2.88 10.32 -0.26
C PHE A 80 3.27 10.69 1.17
N LYS A 81 3.08 9.81 2.16
CA LYS A 81 3.46 10.08 3.55
C LYS A 81 4.70 9.31 3.99
N TYR A 82 4.81 8.03 3.61
CA TYR A 82 5.88 7.16 4.12
C TYR A 82 7.02 6.96 3.13
N VAL A 83 6.70 6.66 1.86
CA VAL A 83 7.71 6.34 0.83
C VAL A 83 8.24 7.60 0.15
N LEU A 84 7.40 8.64 0.01
CA LEU A 84 7.72 9.91 -0.65
C LEU A 84 8.20 9.74 -2.11
N VAL A 85 7.61 8.79 -2.82
CA VAL A 85 7.96 8.46 -4.21
C VAL A 85 6.70 8.25 -5.03
N SER A 86 6.75 8.65 -6.30
CA SER A 86 5.68 8.36 -7.26
C SER A 86 5.58 6.85 -7.54
N PRO A 87 4.40 6.23 -7.40
CA PRO A 87 4.22 4.80 -7.65
C PRO A 87 4.50 4.39 -9.11
N LYS A 88 4.51 5.36 -10.05
CA LYS A 88 4.81 5.13 -11.47
C LYS A 88 6.30 4.87 -11.74
N GLU A 89 7.18 5.28 -10.83
CA GLU A 89 8.62 5.27 -11.07
C GLU A 89 9.33 4.04 -10.51
N ARG A 90 8.64 3.18 -9.76
CA ARG A 90 9.25 2.04 -9.07
C ARG A 90 8.34 0.82 -9.11
N LYS A 91 8.99 -0.34 -9.26
CA LYS A 91 8.35 -1.64 -9.10
C LYS A 91 7.83 -1.78 -7.66
N ILE A 92 6.71 -2.46 -7.50
CA ILE A 92 6.06 -2.68 -6.21
C ILE A 92 5.90 -4.19 -6.00
N VAL A 93 6.32 -4.69 -4.86
CA VAL A 93 6.16 -6.08 -4.43
C VAL A 93 5.17 -6.10 -3.29
N ILE A 94 4.03 -6.76 -3.52
CA ILE A 94 3.02 -7.00 -2.48
C ILE A 94 3.27 -8.37 -1.85
N VAL A 95 3.37 -8.40 -0.53
CA VAL A 95 3.39 -9.63 0.27
C VAL A 95 2.04 -9.75 0.95
N GLU A 96 1.31 -10.81 0.59
CA GLU A 96 -0.01 -11.12 1.13
C GLU A 96 -0.04 -12.51 1.77
N SER A 97 -1.09 -12.77 2.53
CA SER A 97 -1.40 -14.11 3.03
C SER A 97 -1.88 -15.01 1.89
N VAL A 98 -1.51 -16.30 1.93
CA VAL A 98 -2.02 -17.32 1.00
C VAL A 98 -3.55 -17.45 1.07
N LEU A 99 -4.14 -17.13 2.22
CA LEU A 99 -5.58 -17.19 2.46
C LEU A 99 -6.29 -15.84 2.17
N CYS A 100 -5.60 -14.89 1.53
CA CYS A 100 -6.19 -13.59 1.19
C CYS A 100 -7.36 -13.77 0.21
N PRO A 101 -8.56 -13.24 0.52
CA PRO A 101 -9.70 -13.27 -0.39
C PRO A 101 -9.38 -12.67 -1.76
N THR A 102 -9.78 -13.34 -2.84
CA THR A 102 -9.52 -12.87 -4.22
C THR A 102 -10.06 -11.47 -4.48
N GLN A 103 -11.22 -11.11 -3.90
CA GLN A 103 -11.80 -9.76 -4.00
C GLN A 103 -10.82 -8.66 -3.55
N ILE A 104 -10.05 -8.88 -2.47
CA ILE A 104 -9.08 -7.90 -1.98
C ILE A 104 -7.94 -7.75 -2.98
N ARG A 105 -7.48 -8.87 -3.56
CA ARG A 105 -6.37 -8.89 -4.53
C ARG A 105 -6.74 -8.17 -5.83
N GLU A 106 -7.95 -8.42 -6.33
CA GLU A 106 -8.47 -7.78 -7.53
C GLU A 106 -8.63 -6.27 -7.33
N ASN A 107 -9.18 -5.84 -6.18
CA ASN A 107 -9.32 -4.42 -5.87
C ASN A 107 -7.98 -3.74 -5.63
N LEU A 108 -7.01 -4.42 -5.01
CA LEU A 108 -5.65 -3.92 -4.84
C LEU A 108 -4.94 -3.76 -6.20
N ALA A 109 -5.01 -4.78 -7.07
CA ALA A 109 -4.46 -4.71 -8.42
C ALA A 109 -5.11 -3.58 -9.23
N LYS A 110 -6.44 -3.46 -9.16
CA LYS A 110 -7.19 -2.36 -9.80
C LYS A 110 -6.74 -1.00 -9.28
N ALA A 111 -6.54 -0.84 -7.97
CA ALA A 111 -6.06 0.42 -7.41
C ALA A 111 -4.65 0.75 -7.93
N LEU A 112 -3.71 -0.21 -7.89
CA LEU A 112 -2.33 -0.01 -8.35
C LEU A 112 -2.26 0.32 -9.84
N PHE A 113 -2.90 -0.47 -10.71
CA PHE A 113 -2.79 -0.30 -12.15
C PHE A 113 -3.72 0.78 -12.72
N CYS A 114 -4.96 0.90 -12.24
CA CYS A 114 -5.94 1.82 -12.83
C CYS A 114 -6.01 3.19 -12.12
N HIS A 115 -5.70 3.28 -10.82
CA HIS A 115 -5.72 4.58 -10.11
C HIS A 115 -4.31 5.19 -10.02
N PHE A 116 -3.27 4.40 -9.81
CA PHE A 116 -1.91 4.92 -9.65
C PHE A 116 -1.04 4.79 -10.90
N ASP A 117 -1.52 4.12 -11.95
CA ASP A 117 -0.80 3.81 -13.19
C ASP A 117 0.61 3.22 -12.92
N VAL A 118 0.68 2.27 -11.98
CA VAL A 118 1.93 1.51 -11.75
C VAL A 118 2.31 0.76 -13.02
N SER A 119 3.58 0.85 -13.41
CA SER A 119 4.14 0.30 -14.65
C SER A 119 4.79 -1.07 -14.45
#